data_AF-A0A963V5Y9-F1
#
_entry.id   AF-A0A963V5Y9-F1
#
_cell.length_a   1.000
_cell.length_b   1.000
_cell.length_c   1.000
_cell.angle_alpha   90.00
_cell.angle_beta   90.00
_cell.angle_gamma   90.00
#
_symmetry.space_group_name_H-M   'P 1'
#
loop_
_entity.id
_entity.type
_entity.pdbx_description
1 polymer ?
#
loop_
_entity_poly.entity_id
_entity_poly.type
_entity_poly.pdbx_seq_one_letter_code
_entity_poly.pdbx_strand_id
1 'polypeptide(L)'
;MTKQKHGGYERENTTVERGAATELLLVRHAPALTAGCLAGRRDVPADCSDRARFAALCNALGRLDVVVASPALRCRQTAGALWPGRDID
;
A
#
# COMPACT_ATOMS: atom_id res chain seq x y z
N MET A 1 -16.20 45.52 12.18
CA MET A 1 -15.29 44.47 11.65
C MET A 1 -14.88 43.58 12.81
N THR A 2 -15.58 42.46 13.00
CA THR A 2 -15.40 41.57 14.15
C THR A 2 -14.45 40.44 13.76
N LYS A 3 -13.23 40.45 14.33
CA LYS A 3 -12.24 39.38 14.14
C LYS A 3 -12.78 38.08 14.76
N GLN A 4 -13.04 37.06 13.93
CA GLN A 4 -13.32 35.71 14.39
C GLN A 4 -12.07 35.15 15.10
N LYS A 5 -12.22 34.77 16.37
CA LYS A 5 -11.22 33.98 17.10
C LYS A 5 -11.10 32.61 16.43
N HIS A 6 -9.90 32.24 15.99
CA HIS A 6 -9.58 30.85 15.66
C HIS A 6 -9.70 30.03 16.94
N GLY A 7 -10.65 29.11 16.99
CA GLY A 7 -10.75 28.11 18.06
C GLY A 7 -9.54 27.19 17.99
N GLY A 8 -8.79 27.10 19.09
CA GLY A 8 -7.68 26.17 19.20
C GLY A 8 -8.19 24.74 19.06
N TYR A 9 -7.60 23.97 18.15
CA TYR A 9 -7.80 22.53 18.06
C TYR A 9 -6.81 21.86 19.01
N GLU A 10 -7.16 21.76 20.28
CA GLU A 10 -6.43 20.89 21.21
C GLU A 10 -6.74 19.44 20.85
N ARG A 11 -5.70 18.71 20.45
CA ARG A 11 -5.76 17.25 20.36
C ARG A 11 -5.63 16.74 21.79
N GLU A 12 -6.75 16.52 22.47
CA GLU A 12 -6.76 15.67 23.66
C GLU A 12 -6.23 14.30 23.21
N ASN A 13 -5.04 13.93 23.68
CA ASN A 13 -4.53 12.57 23.53
C ASN A 13 -5.35 11.67 24.47
N THR A 14 -6.57 11.32 24.05
CA THR A 14 -7.38 10.30 24.72
C THR A 14 -6.61 8.99 24.67
N THR A 15 -6.15 8.51 25.83
CA THR A 15 -5.55 7.20 25.96
C THR A 15 -6.62 6.15 25.72
N VAL A 16 -6.75 5.68 24.48
CA VAL A 16 -7.55 4.49 24.17
C VAL A 16 -6.89 3.27 24.81
N GLU A 17 -7.70 2.36 25.33
CA GLU A 17 -7.25 1.03 25.76
C GLU A 17 -6.33 0.44 24.66
N ARG A 18 -5.13 -0.01 25.01
CA ARG A 18 -4.26 -0.68 24.03
C ARG A 18 -4.91 -2.01 23.65
N GLY A 19 -5.70 -1.97 22.58
CA GLY A 19 -5.97 -3.18 21.79
C GLY A 19 -4.65 -3.80 21.31
N ALA A 20 -4.70 -5.05 20.87
CA ALA A 20 -3.54 -5.69 20.24
C ALA A 20 -2.95 -4.78 19.16
N ALA A 21 -1.62 -4.72 19.07
CA ALA A 21 -0.94 -3.83 18.14
C ALA A 21 -1.30 -4.19 16.69
N THR A 22 -1.64 -3.18 15.89
CA THR A 22 -1.81 -3.35 14.45
C THR A 22 -0.46 -3.31 13.76
N GLU A 23 -0.17 -4.32 12.95
CA GLU A 23 1.01 -4.34 12.09
C GLU A 23 0.64 -3.86 10.68
N LEU A 24 1.51 -3.04 10.09
CA LEU A 24 1.37 -2.57 8.71
C LEU A 24 2.62 -2.97 7.93
N LEU A 25 2.44 -3.87 6.96
CA LEU A 25 3.51 -4.29 6.05
C LEU A 25 3.42 -3.49 4.75
N LEU A 26 4.50 -2.80 4.39
CA LEU A 26 4.58 -1.98 3.19
C LEU A 26 5.42 -2.66 2.12
N VAL A 27 4.79 -2.99 0.99
CA VAL A 27 5.45 -3.59 -0.16
C VAL A 27 5.50 -2.57 -1.30
N ARG A 28 6.71 -2.33 -1.83
CA ARG A 28 6.88 -1.55 -3.06
C ARG A 28 6.47 -2.40 -4.26
N HIS A 29 5.78 -1.79 -5.23
CA HIS A 29 5.45 -2.45 -6.50
C HIS A 29 6.73 -2.99 -7.21
N ALA A 30 6.57 -4.05 -8.01
CA ALA A 30 7.62 -4.58 -8.87
C ALA A 30 8.13 -3.51 -9.85
N PRO A 31 9.32 -3.70 -10.46
CA PRO A 31 9.89 -2.74 -11.41
C PRO A 31 8.85 -2.29 -12.45
N ALA A 32 8.64 -0.97 -12.56
CA ALA A 32 7.67 -0.44 -13.51
C ALA A 32 8.28 -0.43 -14.92
N LEU A 33 7.53 -0.89 -15.91
CA LEU A 33 7.92 -0.85 -17.32
C LEU A 33 7.64 0.55 -17.88
N THR A 34 8.52 1.50 -17.55
CA THR A 34 8.29 2.92 -17.82
C THR A 34 8.76 3.40 -19.20
N ALA A 35 9.38 2.51 -19.98
CA ALA A 35 10.10 2.81 -21.23
C ALA A 35 11.18 3.90 -21.07
N GLY A 36 11.88 3.92 -19.94
CA GLY A 36 12.98 4.86 -19.66
C GLY A 36 12.54 6.25 -19.19
N CYS A 37 11.24 6.50 -19.00
CA CYS A 37 10.72 7.78 -18.53
C CYS A 37 10.23 7.72 -17.08
N LEU A 38 10.00 8.88 -16.45
CA LEU A 38 9.34 8.95 -15.14
C LEU A 38 7.86 8.54 -15.26
N ALA A 39 7.41 7.56 -14.48
CA ALA A 39 6.02 7.08 -14.53
C ALA A 39 5.00 8.12 -14.02
N GLY A 40 5.27 8.75 -12.87
CA GLY A 40 4.32 9.68 -12.24
C GLY A 40 2.95 9.02 -12.02
N ARG A 41 1.88 9.68 -12.50
CA ARG A 41 0.52 9.14 -12.51
C ARG A 41 0.16 8.32 -13.76
N ARG A 42 1.10 8.13 -14.70
CA ARG A 42 0.85 7.28 -15.88
C ARG A 42 0.63 5.85 -15.42
N ASP A 43 -0.34 5.21 -16.06
CA ASP A 43 -0.73 3.86 -15.72
C ASP A 43 0.13 2.85 -16.49
N VAL A 44 1.32 2.58 -15.96
CA VAL A 44 2.31 1.70 -16.57
C VAL A 44 2.30 0.32 -15.90
N PRO A 45 2.57 -0.76 -16.66
CA PRO A 45 2.63 -2.10 -16.09
C PRO A 45 3.86 -2.31 -15.22
N ALA A 46 3.83 -3.35 -14.40
CA ALA A 46 4.96 -3.87 -13.65
C ALA A 46 5.56 -5.10 -14.35
N ASP A 47 6.87 -5.28 -14.23
CA ASP A 47 7.54 -6.52 -14.56
C ASP A 47 7.35 -7.52 -13.42
N CYS A 48 6.45 -8.47 -13.63
CA CYS A 48 6.17 -9.55 -12.69
C CYS A 48 6.86 -10.87 -13.06
N SER A 49 7.78 -10.88 -14.03
CA SER A 49 8.35 -12.11 -14.62
C SER A 49 9.02 -13.06 -13.60
N ASP A 50 9.65 -12.54 -12.56
CA ASP A 50 10.36 -13.31 -11.53
C ASP A 50 9.42 -13.97 -10.50
N ARG A 51 8.73 -15.02 -10.93
CA ARG A 51 7.76 -15.75 -10.09
C ARG A 51 8.39 -16.33 -8.82
N ALA A 52 9.66 -16.73 -8.86
CA ALA A 52 10.35 -17.30 -7.70
C ALA A 52 10.52 -16.25 -6.59
N ARG A 53 10.87 -15.01 -6.95
CA ARG A 53 10.98 -13.90 -5.99
C ARG A 53 9.63 -13.51 -5.40
N PHE A 54 8.56 -13.53 -6.20
CA PHE A 54 7.20 -13.32 -5.70
C PHE A 54 6.79 -14.38 -4.67
N ALA A 55 7.04 -15.67 -4.97
CA ALA A 55 6.74 -16.76 -4.04
C ALA A 55 7.54 -16.63 -2.73
N ALA A 56 8.84 -16.32 -2.83
CA ALA A 56 9.69 -16.12 -1.65
C ALA A 56 9.20 -14.95 -0.78
N LEU A 57 8.82 -13.83 -1.40
CA LEU A 57 8.27 -12.68 -0.68
C LEU A 57 6.92 -13.00 -0.03
N CYS A 58 6.00 -13.65 -0.76
CA CYS A 58 4.72 -14.05 -0.20
C CYS A 58 4.88 -14.96 1.03
N ASN A 59 5.82 -15.91 0.98
CA ASN A 59 6.12 -16.78 2.12
C ASN A 59 6.69 -16.00 3.32
N ALA A 60 7.54 -15.00 3.08
CA ALA A 60 8.10 -14.16 4.13
C ALA A 60 7.07 -13.24 4.80
N LEU A 61 6.05 -12.79 4.04
CA LEU A 61 4.97 -11.93 4.56
C LEU A 61 3.97 -12.71 5.44
N GLY A 62 3.88 -14.03 5.27
CA GLY A 62 2.97 -14.87 6.04
C GLY A 62 1.49 -14.57 5.78
N ARG A 63 0.65 -14.80 6.79
CA ARG A 63 -0.80 -14.60 6.68
C ARG A 63 -1.16 -13.15 7.00
N LEU A 64 -1.89 -12.51 6.08
CA LEU A 64 -2.39 -11.14 6.22
C LEU A 64 -3.91 -11.13 6.29
N ASP A 65 -4.48 -10.29 7.15
CA ASP A 65 -5.93 -10.14 7.27
C ASP A 65 -6.51 -9.36 6.08
N VAL A 66 -5.85 -8.26 5.71
CA VAL A 66 -6.28 -7.35 4.64
C VAL A 66 -5.11 -7.04 3.71
N VAL A 67 -5.39 -6.93 2.40
CA VAL A 67 -4.43 -6.49 1.39
C VAL A 67 -5.05 -5.34 0.62
N VAL A 68 -4.37 -4.19 0.66
CA VAL A 68 -4.80 -2.96 -0.02
C VAL A 68 -3.73 -2.58 -1.05
N ALA A 69 -4.16 -2.17 -2.25
CA ALA A 69 -3.27 -1.66 -3.27
C ALA A 69 -3.82 -0.35 -3.87
N SER A 70 -2.93 0.60 -4.13
CA SER A 70 -3.30 1.78 -4.91
C SER A 70 -3.86 1.39 -6.30
N PRO A 71 -4.73 2.21 -6.91
CA PRO A 71 -5.40 1.86 -8.16
C PRO A 71 -4.47 1.75 -9.37
N ALA A 72 -3.21 2.23 -9.28
CA ALA A 72 -2.24 2.14 -10.36
C ALA A 72 -1.95 0.68 -10.78
N LEU A 73 -1.91 0.42 -12.08
CA LEU A 73 -1.73 -0.89 -12.69
C LEU A 73 -0.53 -1.65 -12.14
N ARG A 74 0.63 -1.01 -12.04
CA ARG A 74 1.85 -1.61 -11.45
C ARG A 74 1.63 -2.13 -10.02
N CYS A 75 0.82 -1.46 -9.20
CA CYS A 75 0.51 -1.89 -7.84
C CYS A 75 -0.42 -3.10 -7.87
N ARG A 76 -1.50 -3.04 -8.66
CA ARG A 76 -2.46 -4.15 -8.81
C ARG A 76 -1.81 -5.41 -9.38
N GLN A 77 -0.94 -5.27 -10.38
CA GLN A 77 -0.21 -6.39 -10.98
C GLN A 77 0.77 -7.03 -9.99
N THR A 78 1.48 -6.20 -9.19
CA THR A 78 2.35 -6.72 -8.13
C THR A 78 1.54 -7.48 -7.08
N ALA A 79 0.41 -6.92 -6.62
CA ALA A 79 -0.46 -7.56 -5.65
C ALA A 79 -1.04 -8.88 -6.20
N GLY A 80 -1.49 -8.90 -7.46
CA GLY A 80 -1.99 -10.12 -8.11
C GLY A 80 -0.92 -11.19 -8.32
N ALA A 81 0.34 -10.81 -8.45
CA ALA A 81 1.47 -11.75 -8.50
C ALA A 81 1.85 -12.30 -7.11
N LEU A 82 1.66 -11.54 -6.03
CA LEU A 82 1.88 -11.99 -4.65
C LEU A 82 0.73 -12.86 -4.14
N TRP A 83 -0.51 -12.47 -4.40
CA TRP A 83 -1.71 -13.14 -3.90
C TRP A 83 -2.70 -13.45 -5.04
N PRO A 84 -2.40 -14.45 -5.90
CA PRO A 84 -3.28 -14.84 -6.98
C PRO A 84 -4.68 -15.23 -6.48
N GLY A 85 -5.72 -14.65 -7.08
CA GLY A 85 -7.12 -14.98 -6.75
C GLY A 85 -7.65 -14.40 -5.44
N ARG A 86 -6.89 -13.52 -4.78
CA ARG A 86 -7.37 -12.78 -3.61
C ARG A 86 -8.00 -11.46 -4.04
N ASP A 87 -9.05 -11.05 -3.34
CA ASP A 87 -9.57 -9.69 -3.46
C ASP A 87 -8.54 -8.69 -2.93
N ILE A 88 -8.26 -7.67 -3.74
CA ILE A 88 -7.32 -6.59 -3.44
C ILE A 88 -8.13 -5.30 -3.41
N ASP A 89 -8.19 -4.66 -2.24
CA ASP A 89 -8.91 -3.39 -2.03
C ASP A 89 -8.17 -2.20 -2.65
#